data_AF-A0A6G1B918-F1
#
_entry.id   AF-A0A6G1B918-F1
#
_cell.length_a   1.000
_cell.length_b   1.000
_cell.length_c   1.000
_cell.angle_alpha   90.00
_cell.angle_beta   90.00
_cell.angle_gamma   90.00
#
_symmetry.space_group_name_H-M   'P 1'
#
loop_
_entity.id
_entity.type
_entity.pdbx_description
1 polymer ?
#
loop_
_entity_poly.entity_id
_entity_poly.type
_entity_poly.pdbx_seq_one_letter_code
_entity_poly.pdbx_strand_id
1 'polypeptide(L)'
;PVVNTNYGKIRGLRTPLPNEILGPVEQYLGVPYASPPTGERRFQPPEPPSSWTGVRNATQFAAVCPQHLDERSLLHDMLPIWFTANLDTLMTYVQDQNEDCLYLNIYVPTEDG
;
A
#
# COMPACT_ATOMS: atom_id res chain seq x y z
N PRO A 1 10.50 -5.66 12.19
CA PRO A 1 11.86 -5.32 11.71
C PRO A 1 11.97 -3.79 11.53
N VAL A 2 13.14 -3.19 11.74
CA VAL A 2 13.35 -1.73 11.57
C VAL A 2 14.45 -1.49 10.55
N VAL A 3 14.15 -0.69 9.52
CA VAL A 3 15.06 -0.41 8.39
C VAL A 3 15.23 1.08 8.24
N ASN A 4 16.45 1.50 7.89
CA ASN A 4 16.76 2.89 7.59
C ASN A 4 16.57 3.16 6.09
N THR A 5 15.78 4.18 5.74
CA THR A 5 15.63 4.68 4.38
C THR A 5 16.36 6.02 4.24
N ASN A 6 16.41 6.57 3.02
CA ASN A 6 16.94 7.92 2.78
C ASN A 6 16.13 9.02 3.50
N TYR A 7 14.86 8.75 3.84
CA TYR A 7 13.94 9.73 4.43
C TYR A 7 13.69 9.53 5.93
N GLY A 8 14.21 8.43 6.50
CA GLY A 8 14.03 8.09 7.92
C GLY A 8 13.86 6.59 8.16
N LYS A 9 13.69 6.21 9.42
CA LYS A 9 13.53 4.80 9.81
C LYS A 9 12.07 4.37 9.71
N ILE A 10 11.83 3.15 9.21
CA ILE A 10 10.50 2.51 9.18
C ILE A 10 10.50 1.22 9.99
N ARG A 11 9.37 0.90 10.61
CA ARG A 11 9.11 -0.36 11.31
C ARG A 11 8.08 -1.18 10.55
N GLY A 12 8.48 -2.35 10.06
CA GLY A 12 7.59 -3.36 9.49
C GLY A 12 7.22 -4.46 10.47
N LEU A 13 6.49 -5.47 9.98
CA LEU A 13 6.11 -6.69 10.68
C LEU A 13 6.79 -7.92 10.05
N ARG A 14 7.05 -8.96 10.84
CA ARG A 14 7.51 -10.26 10.31
C ARG A 14 6.31 -11.20 10.34
N THR A 15 5.90 -11.69 9.18
CA THR A 15 4.65 -12.43 9.00
C THR A 15 4.96 -13.87 8.58
N PRO A 16 4.55 -14.89 9.35
CA PRO A 16 4.67 -16.28 8.92
C PRO A 16 3.73 -16.56 7.75
N LEU A 17 4.16 -17.42 6.84
CA LEU A 17 3.32 -17.91 5.75
C LEU A 17 2.57 -19.18 6.20
N PRO A 18 1.36 -19.46 5.66
CA PRO A 18 0.61 -20.68 6.00
C PRO A 18 1.33 -21.98 5.63
N ASN A 19 2.26 -21.93 4.68
CA ASN A 19 3.07 -23.07 4.29
C ASN A 19 4.32 -23.13 5.17
N GLU A 20 4.45 -24.20 5.95
CA GLU A 20 5.55 -24.43 6.89
C GLU A 20 6.93 -24.56 6.22
N ILE A 21 6.99 -24.85 4.92
CA ILE A 21 8.23 -24.97 4.15
C ILE A 21 8.73 -23.58 3.70
N LEU A 22 7.84 -22.59 3.63
CA LEU A 22 8.22 -21.24 3.22
C LEU A 22 8.61 -20.42 4.45
N GLY A 23 9.80 -19.82 4.40
CA GLY A 23 10.25 -18.89 5.43
C GLY A 23 9.31 -17.68 5.56
N PRO A 24 9.32 -17.01 6.72
CA PRO A 24 8.48 -15.83 6.94
C PRO A 24 8.89 -14.67 6.02
N VAL A 25 8.01 -13.68 5.91
CA VAL A 25 8.21 -12.47 5.09
C VAL A 25 8.18 -11.25 5.99
N GLU A 26 9.14 -10.34 5.81
CA GLU A 26 9.05 -9.01 6.38
C GLU A 26 8.19 -8.12 5.50
N GLN A 27 7.14 -7.55 6.08
CA GLN A 27 6.22 -6.65 5.39
C GLN A 27 6.40 -5.23 5.90
N TYR A 28 6.49 -4.30 4.96
CA TYR A 28 6.47 -2.85 5.22
C TYR A 28 5.31 -2.26 4.43
N LEU A 29 4.22 -1.98 5.11
CA LEU A 29 2.95 -1.58 4.52
C LEU A 29 2.73 -0.07 4.70
N GLY A 30 2.18 0.59 3.67
CA GLY A 30 1.90 2.03 3.74
C GLY A 30 3.16 2.90 3.84
N VAL A 31 4.22 2.55 3.10
CA VAL A 31 5.47 3.33 3.05
C VAL A 31 5.29 4.51 2.08
N PRO A 32 5.41 5.77 2.52
CA PRO A 32 5.24 6.92 1.63
C PRO A 32 6.41 7.00 0.64
N TYR A 33 6.09 7.09 -0.65
CA TYR A 33 7.11 7.25 -1.71
C TYR A 33 7.10 8.64 -2.36
N ALA A 34 6.09 9.46 -2.07
CA ALA A 34 5.96 10.83 -2.52
C ALA A 34 5.22 11.68 -1.49
N SER A 35 5.27 13.00 -1.64
CA SER A 35 4.45 13.92 -0.85
C SER A 35 2.96 13.85 -1.27
N PRO A 36 2.01 14.10 -0.34
CA PRO A 36 0.57 14.01 -0.65
C PRO A 36 0.17 14.94 -1.81
N PRO A 37 -0.49 14.44 -2.87
CA PRO A 37 -0.84 15.20 -4.07
C PRO A 37 -2.11 16.06 -3.89
N THR A 38 -2.28 16.63 -2.70
CA THR A 38 -3.46 17.40 -2.28
C THR A 38 -3.28 18.90 -2.51
N GLY A 39 -4.39 19.64 -2.61
CA GLY A 39 -4.36 21.11 -2.75
C GLY A 39 -3.67 21.55 -4.04
N GLU A 40 -2.74 22.50 -3.95
CA GLU A 40 -2.00 23.03 -5.11
C GLU A 40 -1.11 22.00 -5.82
N ARG A 41 -0.84 20.84 -5.18
CA ARG A 41 -0.11 19.73 -5.81
C ARG A 41 -1.01 18.81 -6.65
N ARG A 42 -2.33 19.01 -6.63
CA ARG A 42 -3.24 18.27 -7.51
C ARG A 42 -2.94 18.63 -8.96
N PHE A 43 -2.89 17.62 -9.82
CA PHE A 43 -2.53 17.75 -11.25
C PHE A 43 -1.10 18.26 -11.50
N GLN A 44 -0.23 18.19 -10.51
CA GLN A 44 1.21 18.42 -10.66
C GLN A 44 1.97 17.09 -10.59
N PRO A 45 3.20 17.04 -11.12
CA PRO A 45 4.09 15.91 -10.91
C PRO A 45 4.31 15.62 -9.41
N PRO A 46 4.50 14.35 -9.02
CA PRO A 46 4.74 14.00 -7.63
C PRO A 46 6.08 14.55 -7.14
N GLU A 47 6.11 15.04 -5.91
CA GLU A 47 7.32 15.50 -5.23
C GLU A 47 7.84 14.43 -4.26
N PRO A 48 9.15 14.40 -3.94
CA PRO A 48 9.71 13.49 -2.94
C PRO A 48 8.97 13.59 -1.58
N PRO A 49 8.92 12.51 -0.78
CA PRO A 49 8.29 12.54 0.52
C PRO A 49 9.12 13.38 1.50
N SER A 50 8.44 13.98 2.48
CA SER A 50 9.12 14.65 3.59
C SER A 50 9.88 13.63 4.45
N SER A 51 11.09 13.99 4.87
CA SER A 51 11.83 13.18 5.86
C SER A 51 11.19 13.27 7.24
N TRP A 52 11.39 12.26 8.08
CA TRP A 52 10.88 12.24 9.45
C TRP A 52 11.96 11.85 10.46
N THR A 53 11.80 12.36 11.68
CA THR A 53 12.60 11.96 12.85
C THR A 53 11.96 10.77 13.55
N GLY A 54 12.77 9.93 14.20
CA GLY A 54 12.28 8.76 14.92
C GLY A 54 12.00 7.57 13.99
N VAL A 55 11.02 6.74 14.36
CA VAL A 55 10.65 5.53 13.62
C VAL A 55 9.19 5.61 13.21
N ARG A 56 8.92 5.58 11.90
CA ARG A 56 7.55 5.55 11.34
C ARG A 56 7.06 4.10 11.30
N ASN A 57 5.84 3.85 11.76
CA ASN A 57 5.23 2.52 11.63
C ASN A 57 4.72 2.31 10.20
N ALA A 58 5.13 1.19 9.61
CA ALA A 58 4.74 0.71 8.29
C ALA A 58 4.16 -0.70 8.43
N THR A 59 3.14 -0.84 9.28
CA THR A 59 2.57 -2.13 9.70
C THR A 59 1.14 -2.38 9.21
N GLN A 60 0.56 -1.42 8.50
CA GLN A 60 -0.80 -1.49 7.97
C GLN A 60 -0.85 -0.78 6.62
N PHE A 61 -1.80 -1.16 5.77
CA PHE A 61 -2.04 -0.46 4.52
C PHE A 61 -2.43 1.01 4.79
N ALA A 62 -1.98 1.89 3.90
CA ALA A 62 -2.49 3.26 3.84
C ALA A 62 -3.80 3.30 3.04
N ALA A 63 -4.52 4.42 3.12
CA ALA A 63 -5.70 4.65 2.32
C ALA A 63 -5.37 4.51 0.81
N VAL A 64 -6.28 3.89 0.06
CA VAL A 64 -6.15 3.77 -1.39
C VAL A 64 -6.54 5.09 -2.08
N CYS A 65 -6.17 5.23 -3.34
CA CYS A 65 -6.56 6.41 -4.10
C CYS A 65 -8.08 6.47 -4.33
N PRO A 66 -8.66 7.69 -4.46
CA PRO A 66 -10.09 7.84 -4.66
C PRO A 66 -10.53 7.17 -5.96
N GLN A 67 -11.53 6.29 -5.86
CA GLN A 67 -12.07 5.54 -6.98
C GLN A 67 -13.56 5.24 -6.75
N HIS A 68 -14.33 5.29 -7.83
CA HIS A 68 -15.74 4.92 -7.81
C HIS A 68 -15.92 3.62 -8.59
N LEU A 69 -16.37 2.57 -7.91
CA LEU A 69 -16.74 1.32 -8.54
C LEU A 69 -18.19 1.43 -9.02
N ASP A 70 -18.36 1.76 -10.30
CA ASP A 70 -19.65 1.77 -10.97
C ASP A 70 -19.84 0.48 -11.76
N GLU A 71 -20.75 -0.38 -11.30
CA GLU A 71 -21.12 -1.64 -11.94
C GLU A 71 -21.67 -1.45 -13.36
N ARG A 72 -22.12 -0.24 -13.72
CA ARG A 72 -22.68 0.06 -15.05
C ARG A 72 -21.63 0.52 -16.06
N SER A 73 -20.38 0.66 -15.64
CA SER A 73 -19.29 1.08 -16.51
C SER A 73 -18.83 -0.07 -17.40
N LEU A 74 -18.80 0.12 -18.72
CA LEU A 74 -18.24 -0.87 -19.66
C LEU A 74 -16.75 -1.16 -19.40
N LEU A 75 -16.05 -0.24 -18.73
CA LEU A 75 -14.67 -0.46 -18.28
C LEU A 75 -14.60 -1.48 -17.12
N HIS A 76 -15.68 -1.64 -16.34
CA HIS A 76 -15.78 -2.66 -15.31
C HIS A 76 -15.86 -4.07 -15.93
N ASP A 77 -16.61 -4.24 -17.02
CA ASP A 77 -16.71 -5.53 -17.73
C ASP A 77 -15.40 -5.98 -18.40
N MET A 78 -14.45 -5.04 -18.60
CA MET A 78 -13.11 -5.34 -19.11
C MET A 78 -12.13 -5.77 -18.02
N LEU A 79 -12.51 -5.69 -16.75
CA LEU A 79 -11.64 -6.09 -15.64
C LEU A 79 -11.55 -7.63 -15.52
N PRO A 80 -10.46 -8.16 -14.95
CA PRO A 80 -10.34 -9.60 -14.73
C PRO A 80 -11.51 -10.16 -13.91
N ILE A 81 -12.00 -11.35 -14.27
CA ILE A 81 -13.16 -11.98 -13.62
C ILE A 81 -13.00 -12.09 -12.10
N TRP A 82 -11.81 -12.43 -11.60
CA TRP A 82 -11.56 -12.53 -10.16
C TRP A 82 -11.68 -11.18 -9.42
N PHE A 83 -11.54 -10.06 -10.13
CA PHE A 83 -11.67 -8.71 -9.59
C PHE A 83 -13.14 -8.28 -9.51
N THR A 84 -13.96 -8.63 -10.50
CA THR A 84 -15.36 -8.18 -10.63
C THR A 84 -16.39 -9.15 -10.08
N ALA A 85 -16.07 -10.44 -9.95
CA ALA A 85 -17.01 -11.46 -9.49
C ALA A 85 -17.35 -11.35 -7.99
N ASN A 86 -16.51 -10.70 -7.18
CA ASN A 86 -16.62 -10.63 -5.72
C ASN A 86 -16.50 -9.19 -5.20
N LEU A 87 -17.44 -8.33 -5.59
CA LEU A 87 -17.45 -6.90 -5.21
C LEU A 87 -17.41 -6.68 -3.70
N ASP A 88 -18.12 -7.48 -2.90
CA ASP A 88 -18.10 -7.35 -1.43
C ASP A 88 -16.69 -7.56 -0.85
N THR A 89 -15.93 -8.51 -1.41
CA THR A 89 -14.53 -8.75 -0.99
C THR A 89 -13.64 -7.61 -1.46
N LEU A 90 -13.83 -7.11 -2.67
CA LEU A 90 -13.08 -5.98 -3.21
C LEU A 90 -13.29 -4.71 -2.37
N MET A 91 -14.52 -4.45 -1.94
CA MET A 91 -14.86 -3.29 -1.10
C MET A 91 -14.06 -3.24 0.20
N THR A 92 -13.68 -4.39 0.77
CA THR A 92 -12.81 -4.42 1.97
C THR A 92 -11.43 -3.80 1.73
N TYR A 93 -10.94 -3.79 0.48
CA TYR A 93 -9.65 -3.20 0.11
C TYR A 93 -9.75 -1.75 -0.34
N VAL A 94 -10.91 -1.32 -0.86
CA VAL A 94 -11.07 0.01 -1.48
C VAL A 94 -11.97 0.97 -0.70
N GLN A 95 -12.52 0.56 0.45
CA GLN A 95 -13.41 1.42 1.25
C GLN A 95 -12.68 2.60 1.91
N ASP A 96 -11.42 2.44 2.32
CA ASP A 96 -10.63 3.49 2.95
C ASP A 96 -9.86 4.27 1.89
N GLN A 97 -10.46 5.36 1.41
CA GLN A 97 -9.92 6.18 0.32
C GLN A 97 -9.48 7.55 0.81
N ASN A 98 -8.37 8.04 0.28
CA ASN A 98 -7.90 9.41 0.51
C ASN A 98 -7.11 9.93 -0.69
N GLU A 99 -7.10 11.24 -0.91
CA GLU A 99 -6.23 11.84 -1.92
C GLU A 99 -4.75 11.74 -1.54
N ASP A 100 -4.44 11.69 -0.24
CA ASP A 100 -3.14 11.24 0.25
C ASP A 100 -3.04 9.70 0.15
N CYS A 101 -2.68 9.20 -1.04
CA CYS A 101 -2.62 7.77 -1.35
C CYS A 101 -1.28 7.30 -1.97
N LEU A 102 -0.24 8.14 -2.01
CA LEU A 102 1.03 7.80 -2.66
C LEU A 102 1.94 6.94 -1.75
N TYR A 103 1.49 5.71 -1.53
CA TYR A 103 2.13 4.71 -0.68
C TYR A 103 2.44 3.43 -1.46
N LEU A 104 3.49 2.74 -1.03
CA LEU A 104 3.85 1.42 -1.53
C LEU A 104 3.99 0.41 -0.40
N ASN A 105 3.94 -0.86 -0.76
CA ASN A 105 4.09 -1.99 0.15
C ASN A 105 5.29 -2.83 -0.29
N ILE A 106 6.13 -3.25 0.67
CA ILE A 106 7.35 -4.03 0.41
C ILE A 106 7.22 -5.38 1.14
N TYR A 107 7.50 -6.46 0.41
CA TYR A 107 7.53 -7.82 0.93
C TYR A 107 8.93 -8.38 0.73
N VAL A 108 9.68 -8.55 1.81
CA VAL A 108 11.06 -9.04 1.80
C VAL A 108 11.08 -10.46 2.33
N PRO A 109 11.43 -11.48 1.53
CA PRO A 109 11.55 -12.85 2.03
C PRO A 109 12.70 -12.93 3.03
N THR A 110 12.51 -13.61 4.16
CA THR A 110 13.63 -14.01 5.01
C THR A 110 13.99 -15.45 4.67
N GLU A 111 15.19 -15.65 4.16
CA GLU A 111 15.74 -17.00 4.03
C GLU A 111 16.06 -17.49 5.45
N ASP A 112 15.45 -18.58 5.87
CA ASP A 112 15.92 -19.32 7.04
C ASP A 112 17.19 -20.06 6.58
N GLY A 113 18.36 -19.55 6.99
CA GLY A 113 19.66 -20.16 6.69
C GLY A 113 19.88 -21.48 7.42
#